data_AF-A0A5N5WX88-F1
#
_entry.id   AF-A0A5N5WX88-F1
#
_cell.length_a   1.000
_cell.length_b   1.000
_cell.length_c   1.000
_cell.angle_alpha   90.00
_cell.angle_beta   90.00
_cell.angle_gamma   90.00
#
_symmetry.space_group_name_H-M   'P 1'
#
loop_
_entity.id
_entity.type
_entity.pdbx_description
1 polymer ?
#
loop_
_entity_poly.entity_id
_entity_poly.type
_entity_poly.pdbx_seq_one_letter_code
_entity_poly.pdbx_strand_id
1 'polypeptide(L)'
;MDMGRFYELDDAGKPVAIKVASKPFSIEDIKTCAHCRGSLRAIARYGRLVRRALLDESTKKLILALNGDYVLLAQEVPDIIQQLQDTKVDWGLRWPTTITISGAREDQCQTMTKLMKSLIPGRWNAILATRERPFNRVHNMVEYARRCKKTTSKFDFDNSVLQTKGILQGTALSLRLDVALLADFLSLKQRSPGTSQTRVILELDRTVEDCHELIRTTTNGNRLLQQTEGYIFLAQVYALERSQSPPEVAEELSQHCRAALDQAQSLCDARPAQTRGLAEEIDGVKKMLDGATFYTAVTSEERMAVIQAMAREYRGTGHWYHCPNGHPFTIGECGGAMQLATCPECGAPVGGQNHRTVEGVTRATDLERDFAQLRL
;
A
#
# COMPACT_ATOMS: atom_id res chain seq x y z
N MET A 1 34.61 -6.85 20.85
CA MET A 1 33.27 -7.01 20.22
C MET A 1 33.02 -8.49 20.13
N ASP A 2 31.81 -8.95 20.45
CA ASP A 2 31.43 -10.35 20.24
C ASP A 2 31.15 -10.56 18.75
N MET A 3 32.23 -10.73 17.97
CA MET A 3 32.18 -10.78 16.50
C MET A 3 31.33 -11.96 16.01
N GLY A 4 31.23 -13.04 16.79
CA GLY A 4 30.43 -14.21 16.48
C GLY A 4 28.92 -13.99 16.50
N ARG A 5 28.43 -12.86 17.05
CA ARG A 5 27.02 -12.46 16.91
C ARG A 5 26.67 -11.92 15.53
N PHE A 6 27.64 -11.37 14.81
CA PHE A 6 27.41 -10.61 13.58
C PHE A 6 28.05 -11.25 12.35
N TYR A 7 29.08 -12.06 12.56
CA TYR A 7 29.80 -12.76 11.50
C TYR A 7 29.78 -14.26 11.77
N GLU A 8 29.67 -15.02 10.69
CA GLU A 8 30.13 -16.40 10.66
C GLU A 8 31.65 -16.38 10.76
N LEU A 9 32.18 -17.09 11.74
CA LEU A 9 33.61 -17.17 12.00
C LEU A 9 34.12 -18.53 11.51
N ASP A 10 35.31 -18.57 10.93
CA ASP A 10 36.01 -19.82 10.63
C ASP A 10 36.55 -20.47 11.92
N ASP A 11 37.12 -21.67 11.79
CA ASP A 11 37.72 -22.42 12.92
C ASP A 11 38.86 -21.66 13.61
N ALA A 12 39.42 -20.63 12.96
CA ALA A 12 40.44 -19.74 13.51
C ALA A 12 39.86 -18.44 14.12
N GLY A 13 38.54 -18.31 14.19
CA GLY A 13 37.84 -17.15 14.75
C GLY A 13 37.84 -15.91 13.85
N LYS A 14 38.17 -16.04 12.56
CA LYS A 14 38.12 -14.93 11.60
C LYS A 14 36.76 -14.85 10.89
N PRO A 15 36.25 -13.64 10.64
CA PRO A 15 34.99 -13.45 9.92
C PRO A 15 35.06 -13.92 8.47
N VAL A 16 34.22 -14.88 8.09
CA VAL A 16 34.13 -15.42 6.72
C VAL A 16 32.91 -14.89 5.99
N ALA A 17 31.78 -14.78 6.68
CA ALA A 17 30.53 -14.23 6.16
C ALA A 17 29.77 -13.45 7.25
N ILE A 18 28.76 -12.66 6.86
CA ILE A 18 27.87 -11.99 7.81
C ILE A 18 26.76 -12.97 8.17
N LYS A 19 26.43 -13.12 9.45
CA LYS A 19 25.23 -13.88 9.83
C LYS A 19 24.02 -13.13 9.26
N VAL A 20 23.24 -13.82 8.43
CA VAL A 20 21.93 -13.33 7.94
C VAL A 20 20.94 -13.37 9.10
N ALA A 21 21.17 -12.56 10.12
CA ALA A 21 20.21 -12.41 11.20
C ALA A 21 19.09 -11.49 10.70
N SER A 22 17.85 -11.96 10.83
CA SER A 22 16.60 -11.26 10.50
C SER A 22 16.32 -10.00 11.35
N LYS A 23 17.31 -9.53 12.14
CA LYS A 23 17.16 -8.39 13.06
C LYS A 23 17.79 -7.13 12.46
N PRO A 24 17.07 -5.98 12.42
CA PRO A 24 17.63 -4.71 11.98
C PRO A 24 18.85 -4.30 12.82
N PHE A 25 19.87 -3.76 12.16
CA PHE A 25 21.10 -3.30 12.78
C PHE A 25 20.93 -1.84 13.24
N SER A 26 21.15 -1.54 14.53
CA SER A 26 21.03 -0.17 15.05
C SER A 26 22.38 0.55 15.05
N ILE A 27 22.35 1.87 14.90
CA ILE A 27 23.56 2.70 14.77
C ILE A 27 24.41 2.71 16.06
N GLU A 28 23.82 2.37 17.18
CA GLU A 28 24.48 2.25 18.48
C GLU A 28 25.21 0.93 18.68
N ASP A 29 24.90 -0.09 17.87
CA ASP A 29 25.65 -1.35 17.87
C ASP A 29 27.05 -1.17 17.28
N ILE A 30 27.28 -0.03 16.60
CA ILE A 30 28.61 0.44 16.23
C ILE A 30 29.30 1.01 17.48
N LYS A 31 30.01 0.14 18.20
CA LYS A 31 30.82 0.57 19.35
C LYS A 31 31.85 1.64 18.95
N THR A 32 32.26 2.48 19.90
CA THR A 32 33.41 3.38 19.74
C THR A 32 34.72 2.64 19.95
N CYS A 33 35.85 3.24 19.55
CA CYS A 33 37.17 2.67 19.76
C CYS A 33 37.44 2.40 21.25
N ALA A 34 37.85 1.18 21.61
CA ALA A 34 38.09 0.81 23.00
C ALA A 34 39.26 1.59 23.66
N HIS A 35 40.19 2.12 22.87
CA HIS A 35 41.37 2.82 23.38
C HIS A 35 41.16 4.34 23.45
N CYS A 36 40.65 4.97 22.38
CA CYS A 36 40.51 6.42 22.31
C CYS A 36 39.05 6.92 22.38
N ARG A 37 38.06 6.02 22.47
CA ARG A 37 36.61 6.32 22.36
C ARG A 37 36.20 7.06 21.08
N GLY A 38 37.10 7.19 20.10
CA GLY A 38 36.84 7.79 18.81
C GLY A 38 35.84 6.99 17.96
N SER A 39 35.20 7.68 17.03
CA SER A 39 34.20 7.09 16.12
C SER A 39 34.84 6.05 15.20
N LEU A 40 34.21 4.87 15.10
CA LEU A 40 34.62 3.82 14.15
C LEU A 40 34.03 4.03 12.75
N ARG A 41 33.19 5.07 12.55
CA ARG A 41 32.47 5.30 11.28
C ARG A 41 33.39 5.55 10.08
N ALA A 42 34.52 6.22 10.31
CA ALA A 42 35.49 6.57 9.28
C ALA A 42 36.57 5.48 9.04
N ILE A 43 36.56 4.40 9.83
CA ILE A 43 37.58 3.36 9.75
C ILE A 43 37.13 2.28 8.76
N ALA A 44 37.91 2.08 7.70
CA ALA A 44 37.61 1.14 6.61
C ALA A 44 37.26 -0.27 7.10
N ARG A 45 37.93 -0.76 8.16
CA ARG A 45 37.69 -2.06 8.79
C ARG A 45 36.23 -2.26 9.24
N TYR A 46 35.57 -1.21 9.70
CA TYR A 46 34.19 -1.25 10.19
C TYR A 46 33.17 -0.71 9.17
N GLY A 47 33.63 -0.29 7.99
CA GLY A 47 32.79 0.38 6.99
C GLY A 47 31.62 -0.46 6.47
N ARG A 48 31.63 -1.80 6.59
CA ARG A 48 30.48 -2.64 6.25
C ARG A 48 29.37 -2.59 7.32
N LEU A 49 29.72 -2.71 8.61
CA LEU A 49 28.78 -2.57 9.73
C LEU A 49 28.17 -1.17 9.76
N VAL A 50 29.01 -0.15 9.55
CA VAL A 50 28.57 1.25 9.52
C VAL A 50 27.56 1.51 8.40
N ARG A 51 27.83 0.99 7.19
CA ARG A 51 26.88 1.11 6.07
C ARG A 51 25.59 0.35 6.31
N ARG A 52 25.64 -0.85 6.91
CA ARG A 52 24.43 -1.60 7.25
C ARG A 52 23.56 -0.85 8.26
N ALA A 53 24.15 -0.33 9.33
CA ALA A 53 23.42 0.47 10.32
C ALA A 53 22.77 1.72 9.71
N LEU A 54 23.49 2.43 8.83
CA LEU A 54 22.96 3.61 8.15
C LEU A 54 21.81 3.26 7.20
N LEU A 55 21.89 2.12 6.50
CA LEU A 55 20.81 1.64 5.63
C LEU A 55 19.57 1.24 6.43
N ASP A 56 19.75 0.54 7.54
CA ASP A 56 18.64 0.09 8.39
C ASP A 56 17.95 1.30 9.05
N GLU A 57 18.72 2.27 9.57
CA GLU A 57 18.20 3.54 10.10
C GLU A 57 17.47 4.38 9.05
N SER A 58 18.03 4.49 7.84
CA SER A 58 17.38 5.22 6.74
C SER A 58 16.09 4.51 6.29
N THR A 59 16.08 3.18 6.27
CA THR A 59 14.89 2.37 5.95
C THR A 59 13.80 2.58 6.98
N LYS A 60 14.13 2.61 8.29
CA LYS A 60 13.17 2.89 9.36
C LYS A 60 12.50 4.25 9.16
N LYS A 61 13.29 5.31 8.94
CA LYS A 61 12.77 6.67 8.69
C LYS A 61 11.88 6.73 7.45
N LEU A 62 12.25 6.00 6.40
CA LEU A 62 11.43 5.89 5.20
C LEU A 62 10.08 5.23 5.50
N ILE A 63 10.06 4.11 6.22
CA ILE A 63 8.81 3.41 6.59
C ILE A 63 7.88 4.34 7.38
N LEU A 64 8.43 5.13 8.31
CA LEU A 64 7.65 6.08 9.09
C LEU A 64 7.03 7.19 8.26
N ALA A 65 7.84 7.80 7.40
CA ALA A 65 7.37 8.83 6.48
C ALA A 65 6.28 8.27 5.58
N LEU A 66 6.51 7.10 4.97
CA LEU A 66 5.54 6.44 4.10
C LEU A 66 4.24 6.07 4.82
N ASN A 67 4.30 5.58 6.06
CA ASN A 67 3.09 5.28 6.82
C ASN A 67 2.33 6.56 7.19
N GLY A 68 3.03 7.61 7.60
CA GLY A 68 2.44 8.92 7.88
C GLY A 68 1.72 9.49 6.65
N ASP A 69 2.41 9.52 5.52
CA ASP A 69 1.86 9.99 4.25
C ASP A 69 0.68 9.12 3.79
N TYR A 70 0.80 7.79 3.88
CA TYR A 70 -0.28 6.87 3.51
C TYR A 70 -1.53 7.12 4.36
N VAL A 71 -1.40 7.22 5.69
CA VAL A 71 -2.53 7.43 6.58
C VAL A 71 -3.26 8.73 6.24
N LEU A 72 -2.52 9.82 6.00
CA LEU A 72 -3.10 11.10 5.61
C LEU A 72 -3.89 10.96 4.30
N LEU A 73 -3.30 10.37 3.28
CA LEU A 73 -3.97 10.20 2.00
C LEU A 73 -5.16 9.23 2.08
N ALA A 74 -5.04 8.14 2.83
CA ALA A 74 -6.11 7.17 3.02
C ALA A 74 -7.32 7.78 3.76
N GLN A 75 -7.10 8.82 4.57
CA GLN A 75 -8.17 9.62 5.19
C GLN A 75 -8.77 10.64 4.21
N GLU A 76 -7.96 11.28 3.38
CA GLU A 76 -8.41 12.31 2.42
C GLU A 76 -9.17 11.72 1.21
N VAL A 77 -8.74 10.56 0.70
CA VAL A 77 -9.29 9.99 -0.55
C VAL A 77 -10.79 9.72 -0.50
N PRO A 78 -11.36 9.13 0.58
CA PRO A 78 -12.80 8.91 0.68
C PRO A 78 -13.60 10.22 0.57
N ASP A 79 -13.16 11.28 1.24
CA ASP A 79 -13.83 12.58 1.20
C ASP A 79 -13.78 13.19 -0.21
N ILE A 80 -12.64 13.07 -0.89
CA ILE A 80 -12.49 13.52 -2.27
C ILE A 80 -13.43 12.75 -3.21
N ILE A 81 -13.52 11.42 -3.05
CA ILE A 81 -14.41 10.57 -3.86
C ILE A 81 -15.88 10.93 -3.59
N GLN A 82 -16.26 11.10 -2.32
CA GLN A 82 -17.62 11.50 -1.94
C GLN A 82 -17.99 12.86 -2.54
N GLN A 83 -17.10 13.86 -2.40
CA GLN A 83 -17.31 15.19 -2.99
C GLN A 83 -17.47 15.11 -4.51
N LEU A 84 -16.66 14.28 -5.18
CA LEU A 84 -16.77 14.07 -6.63
C LEU A 84 -18.15 13.52 -7.01
N GLN A 85 -18.65 12.54 -6.27
CA GLN A 85 -19.95 11.90 -6.50
C GLN A 85 -21.14 12.82 -6.21
N ASP A 86 -21.03 13.66 -5.18
CA ASP A 86 -22.10 14.59 -4.76
C ASP A 86 -22.16 15.86 -5.60
N THR A 87 -21.05 16.24 -6.25
CA THR A 87 -20.98 17.44 -7.08
C THR A 87 -21.88 17.29 -8.30
N LYS A 88 -23.04 17.96 -8.24
CA LYS A 88 -23.96 18.11 -9.37
C LYS A 88 -23.30 18.90 -10.49
N VAL A 89 -23.53 18.48 -11.73
CA VAL A 89 -23.01 19.13 -12.93
C VAL A 89 -24.20 19.65 -13.73
N ASP A 90 -24.14 20.90 -14.15
CA ASP A 90 -25.16 21.47 -15.03
C ASP A 90 -25.09 20.83 -16.42
N TRP A 91 -26.22 20.29 -16.86
CA TRP A 91 -26.29 19.43 -18.04
C TRP A 91 -26.29 20.25 -19.33
N GLY A 92 -25.19 20.16 -20.08
CA GLY A 92 -25.00 20.78 -21.39
C GLY A 92 -23.68 20.40 -22.07
N LEU A 93 -23.08 19.28 -21.66
CA LEU A 93 -21.74 18.87 -22.07
C LEU A 93 -21.75 18.26 -23.47
N ARG A 94 -20.89 18.77 -24.37
CA ARG A 94 -20.71 18.21 -25.71
C ARG A 94 -19.59 17.18 -25.68
N TRP A 95 -19.99 15.92 -25.58
CA TRP A 95 -19.05 14.81 -25.63
C TRP A 95 -18.54 14.57 -27.07
N PRO A 96 -17.26 14.17 -27.25
CA PRO A 96 -16.76 13.68 -28.54
C PRO A 96 -17.58 12.49 -29.06
N THR A 97 -17.53 12.23 -30.37
CA THR A 97 -18.23 11.10 -31.00
C THR A 97 -17.58 9.76 -30.69
N THR A 98 -16.25 9.71 -30.61
CA THR A 98 -15.50 8.51 -30.25
C THR A 98 -14.41 8.87 -29.26
N ILE A 99 -14.30 8.08 -28.19
CA ILE A 99 -13.28 8.21 -27.16
C ILE A 99 -12.64 6.84 -26.99
N THR A 100 -11.32 6.77 -27.08
CA THR A 100 -10.56 5.55 -26.83
C THR A 100 -9.69 5.75 -25.60
N ILE A 101 -9.83 4.86 -24.62
CA ILE A 101 -9.03 4.84 -23.40
C ILE A 101 -8.35 3.47 -23.40
N SER A 102 -7.03 3.48 -23.61
CA SER A 102 -6.20 2.29 -23.73
C SER A 102 -4.76 2.59 -23.31
N GLY A 103 -3.92 1.56 -23.26
CA GLY A 103 -2.51 1.69 -22.89
C GLY A 103 -2.26 1.60 -21.39
N ALA A 104 -1.15 2.19 -20.92
CA ALA A 104 -0.80 2.16 -19.50
C ALA A 104 -1.76 3.05 -18.68
N ARG A 105 -1.88 2.79 -17.37
CA ARG A 105 -2.76 3.55 -16.48
C ARG A 105 -2.53 5.06 -16.51
N GLU A 106 -1.28 5.48 -16.69
CA GLU A 106 -0.93 6.89 -16.85
C GLU A 106 -1.48 7.48 -18.16
N ASP A 107 -1.39 6.75 -19.27
CA ASP A 107 -1.93 7.18 -20.57
C ASP A 107 -3.46 7.24 -20.54
N GLN A 108 -4.10 6.26 -19.90
CA GLN A 108 -5.53 6.23 -19.66
C GLN A 108 -5.97 7.48 -18.87
N CYS A 109 -5.31 7.73 -17.73
CA CYS A 109 -5.59 8.89 -16.88
C CYS A 109 -5.38 10.22 -17.62
N GLN A 110 -4.29 10.36 -18.38
CA GLN A 110 -4.01 11.57 -19.16
C GLN A 110 -5.06 11.82 -20.24
N THR A 111 -5.49 10.78 -20.93
CA THR A 111 -6.52 10.86 -21.97
C THR A 111 -7.83 11.34 -21.38
N MET A 112 -8.28 10.72 -20.29
CA MET A 112 -9.49 11.16 -19.59
C MET A 112 -9.35 12.59 -19.02
N THR A 113 -8.19 12.92 -18.45
CA THR A 113 -7.94 14.24 -17.85
C THR A 113 -7.99 15.35 -18.89
N LYS A 114 -7.43 15.13 -20.08
CA LYS A 114 -7.50 16.10 -21.19
C LYS A 114 -8.95 16.39 -21.57
N LEU A 115 -9.78 15.35 -21.66
CA LEU A 115 -11.20 15.49 -21.94
C LEU A 115 -11.95 16.19 -20.80
N MET A 116 -11.72 15.79 -19.56
CA MET A 116 -12.37 16.41 -18.40
C MET A 116 -12.00 17.87 -18.22
N LYS A 117 -10.75 18.27 -18.50
CA LYS A 117 -10.35 19.68 -18.51
C LYS A 117 -11.13 20.50 -19.53
N SER A 118 -11.52 19.91 -20.66
CA SER A 118 -12.34 20.59 -21.67
C SER A 118 -13.83 20.62 -21.33
N LEU A 119 -14.33 19.57 -20.67
CA LEU A 119 -15.75 19.42 -20.36
C LEU A 119 -16.14 20.11 -19.04
N ILE A 120 -15.41 19.84 -17.97
CA ILE A 120 -15.68 20.36 -16.63
C ILE A 120 -14.34 20.76 -15.97
N PRO A 121 -13.79 21.95 -16.31
CA PRO A 121 -12.53 22.41 -15.76
C PRO A 121 -12.52 22.37 -14.24
N GLY A 122 -11.47 21.80 -13.66
CA GLY A 122 -11.25 21.81 -12.22
C GLY A 122 -11.88 20.66 -11.43
N ARG A 123 -12.82 19.90 -12.00
CA ARG A 123 -13.50 18.77 -11.32
C ARG A 123 -12.51 17.76 -10.74
N TRP A 124 -11.47 17.43 -11.50
CA TRP A 124 -10.47 16.41 -11.12
C TRP A 124 -9.24 16.97 -10.40
N ASN A 125 -9.19 18.27 -10.09
CA ASN A 125 -7.98 18.88 -9.51
C ASN A 125 -7.59 18.24 -8.17
N ALA A 126 -8.56 18.01 -7.28
CA ALA A 126 -8.29 17.44 -5.96
C ALA A 126 -7.77 16.00 -6.07
N ILE A 127 -8.47 15.15 -6.82
CA ILE A 127 -8.11 13.72 -6.97
C ILE A 127 -6.77 13.54 -7.72
N LEU A 128 -6.48 14.36 -8.75
CA LEU A 128 -5.20 14.33 -9.46
C LEU A 128 -4.05 14.83 -8.60
N ALA A 129 -4.26 15.89 -7.81
CA ALA A 129 -3.25 16.36 -6.86
C ALA A 129 -2.89 15.26 -5.85
N THR A 130 -3.88 14.54 -5.34
CA THR A 130 -3.66 13.39 -4.43
C THR A 130 -2.90 12.26 -5.11
N ARG A 131 -3.23 11.96 -6.37
CA ARG A 131 -2.52 10.96 -7.20
C ARG A 131 -1.05 11.32 -7.44
N GLU A 132 -0.71 12.61 -7.52
CA GLU A 132 0.65 13.10 -7.80
C GLU A 132 1.55 13.25 -6.54
N ARG A 133 1.00 13.24 -5.32
CA ARG A 133 1.69 13.75 -4.10
C ARG A 133 2.94 12.98 -3.61
N PRO A 134 2.99 11.63 -3.45
CA PRO A 134 4.20 11.02 -2.85
C PRO A 134 4.82 9.78 -3.51
N PHE A 135 4.08 8.91 -4.19
CA PHE A 135 4.65 7.62 -4.63
C PHE A 135 5.64 7.73 -5.80
N ASN A 136 5.50 8.79 -6.60
CA ASN A 136 6.46 9.12 -7.65
C ASN A 136 7.82 9.55 -7.09
N ARG A 137 7.95 10.05 -5.86
CA ARG A 137 9.25 10.54 -5.37
C ARG A 137 10.21 9.40 -5.07
N VAL A 138 9.75 8.36 -4.37
CA VAL A 138 10.54 7.16 -4.07
C VAL A 138 10.73 6.31 -5.32
N HIS A 139 9.67 6.12 -6.12
CA HIS A 139 9.76 5.42 -7.41
C HIS A 139 10.72 6.14 -8.37
N ASN A 140 10.61 7.46 -8.55
CA ASN A 140 11.52 8.23 -9.40
C ASN A 140 12.94 8.27 -8.83
N MET A 141 13.13 8.25 -7.51
CA MET A 141 14.48 8.13 -6.92
C MET A 141 15.11 6.76 -7.20
N VAL A 142 14.35 5.67 -7.10
CA VAL A 142 14.80 4.31 -7.43
C VAL A 142 15.03 4.15 -8.92
N GLU A 143 14.13 4.65 -9.77
CA GLU A 143 14.25 4.64 -11.23
C GLU A 143 15.38 5.56 -11.72
N TYR A 144 15.56 6.73 -11.13
CA TYR A 144 16.70 7.62 -11.40
C TYR A 144 18.02 6.95 -11.02
N ALA A 145 18.10 6.29 -9.86
CA ALA A 145 19.29 5.53 -9.45
C ALA A 145 19.59 4.35 -10.38
N ARG A 146 18.56 3.63 -10.88
CA ARG A 146 18.70 2.58 -11.90
C ARG A 146 19.21 3.15 -13.23
N ARG A 147 18.67 4.29 -13.68
CA ARG A 147 19.05 4.95 -14.94
C ARG A 147 20.46 5.55 -14.90
N CYS A 148 20.94 6.00 -13.75
CA CYS A 148 22.29 6.54 -13.58
C CYS A 148 23.43 5.49 -13.54
N LYS A 149 23.15 4.21 -13.81
CA LYS A 149 24.13 3.11 -14.01
C LYS A 149 25.35 3.12 -13.06
N LYS A 150 25.19 2.56 -11.85
CA LYS A 150 26.30 1.95 -11.08
C LYS A 150 25.96 0.63 -10.38
N THR A 151 24.93 -0.10 -10.82
CA THR A 151 24.67 -1.47 -10.34
C THR A 151 24.05 -2.30 -11.46
N THR A 152 24.86 -3.15 -12.08
CA THR A 152 24.46 -4.13 -13.12
C THR A 152 24.03 -5.47 -12.52
N SER A 153 24.12 -5.65 -11.21
CA SER A 153 23.63 -6.86 -10.55
C SER A 153 22.12 -6.75 -10.39
N LYS A 154 21.39 -7.84 -10.70
CA LYS A 154 20.07 -8.10 -10.09
C LYS A 154 20.26 -7.97 -8.58
N PHE A 155 19.90 -6.81 -8.04
CA PHE A 155 19.87 -6.59 -6.61
C PHE A 155 18.59 -7.25 -6.14
N ASP A 156 18.73 -8.48 -5.66
CA ASP A 156 17.63 -9.18 -5.00
C ASP A 156 17.43 -8.46 -3.67
N PHE A 157 16.35 -7.68 -3.57
CA PHE A 157 15.98 -7.10 -2.29
C PHE A 157 15.65 -8.28 -1.39
N ASP A 158 16.49 -8.50 -0.38
CA ASP A 158 16.14 -9.38 0.72
C ASP A 158 14.77 -8.90 1.20
N ASN A 159 13.76 -9.78 1.10
CA ASN A 159 12.33 -9.51 1.27
C ASN A 159 12.03 -9.08 2.71
N SER A 160 12.57 -7.95 3.13
CA SER A 160 12.22 -7.32 4.39
C SER A 160 10.75 -6.93 4.27
N VAL A 161 9.92 -7.71 4.95
CA VAL A 161 8.45 -7.62 5.03
C VAL A 161 7.93 -6.19 5.22
N LEU A 162 8.79 -5.31 5.75
CA LEU A 162 8.59 -3.89 6.01
C LEU A 162 8.63 -3.00 4.76
N GLN A 163 9.57 -3.20 3.83
CA GLN A 163 9.69 -2.36 2.63
C GLN A 163 8.58 -2.65 1.61
N THR A 164 8.06 -3.87 1.60
CA THR A 164 6.93 -4.27 0.74
C THR A 164 5.60 -3.63 1.16
N LYS A 165 5.39 -3.32 2.46
CA LYS A 165 4.11 -2.76 2.95
C LYS A 165 3.74 -1.45 2.26
N GLY A 166 4.65 -0.47 2.28
CA GLY A 166 4.40 0.86 1.73
C GLY A 166 4.17 0.84 0.21
N ILE A 167 4.86 -0.05 -0.51
CA ILE A 167 4.65 -0.25 -1.95
C ILE A 167 3.24 -0.78 -2.21
N LEU A 168 2.82 -1.84 -1.50
CA LEU A 168 1.49 -2.45 -1.69
C LEU A 168 0.36 -1.49 -1.33
N GLN A 169 0.50 -0.75 -0.23
CA GLN A 169 -0.43 0.28 0.19
C GLN A 169 -0.53 1.43 -0.82
N GLY A 170 0.61 1.87 -1.36
CA GLY A 170 0.65 2.88 -2.41
C GLY A 170 0.01 2.43 -3.71
N THR A 171 0.31 1.20 -4.14
CA THR A 171 -0.32 0.59 -5.33
C THR A 171 -1.83 0.46 -5.16
N ALA A 172 -2.30 -0.03 -4.02
CA ALA A 172 -3.73 -0.14 -3.72
C ALA A 172 -4.44 1.23 -3.73
N LEU A 173 -3.82 2.25 -3.11
CA LEU A 173 -4.37 3.61 -3.12
C LEU A 173 -4.40 4.22 -4.53
N SER A 174 -3.35 3.99 -5.31
CA SER A 174 -3.26 4.43 -6.71
C SER A 174 -4.33 3.77 -7.58
N LEU A 175 -4.56 2.46 -7.44
CA LEU A 175 -5.62 1.74 -8.15
C LEU A 175 -7.01 2.25 -7.75
N ARG A 176 -7.24 2.51 -6.46
CA ARG A 176 -8.49 3.12 -5.97
C ARG A 176 -8.77 4.46 -6.64
N LEU A 177 -7.76 5.32 -6.77
CA LEU A 177 -7.89 6.62 -7.44
C LEU A 177 -8.22 6.47 -8.93
N ASP A 178 -7.55 5.55 -9.63
CA ASP A 178 -7.79 5.32 -11.06
C ASP A 178 -9.19 4.76 -11.31
N VAL A 179 -9.65 3.82 -10.47
CA VAL A 179 -11.03 3.30 -10.54
C VAL A 179 -12.05 4.41 -10.26
N ALA A 180 -11.82 5.27 -9.26
CA ALA A 180 -12.71 6.39 -8.97
C ALA A 180 -12.80 7.38 -10.14
N LEU A 181 -11.68 7.68 -10.80
CA LEU A 181 -11.66 8.51 -12.01
C LEU A 181 -12.44 7.89 -13.17
N LEU A 182 -12.26 6.59 -13.42
CA LEU A 182 -13.01 5.84 -14.44
C LEU A 182 -14.52 5.82 -14.14
N ALA A 183 -14.88 5.54 -12.89
CA ALA A 183 -16.26 5.49 -12.43
C ALA A 183 -16.98 6.84 -12.54
N ASP A 184 -16.30 7.94 -12.17
CA ASP A 184 -16.81 9.30 -12.36
C ASP A 184 -16.98 9.65 -13.84
N PHE A 185 -15.97 9.35 -14.66
CA PHE A 185 -16.01 9.58 -16.10
C PHE A 185 -17.22 8.90 -16.76
N LEU A 186 -17.44 7.61 -16.47
CA LEU A 186 -18.56 6.85 -17.01
C LEU A 186 -19.91 7.30 -16.44
N SER A 187 -19.97 7.67 -15.15
CA SER A 187 -21.17 8.25 -14.53
C SER A 187 -21.60 9.55 -15.21
N LEU A 188 -20.66 10.45 -15.50
CA LEU A 188 -20.93 11.72 -16.18
C LEU A 188 -21.43 11.48 -17.61
N LYS A 189 -20.84 10.52 -18.31
CA LYS A 189 -21.30 10.11 -19.65
C LYS A 189 -22.74 9.59 -19.59
N GLN A 190 -23.03 8.68 -18.67
CA GLN A 190 -24.34 8.05 -18.55
C GLN A 190 -25.46 9.06 -18.24
N ARG A 191 -25.17 10.09 -17.44
CA ARG A 191 -26.17 11.10 -17.03
C ARG A 191 -26.30 12.27 -18.01
N SER A 192 -25.36 12.45 -18.94
CA SER A 192 -25.38 13.57 -19.89
C SER A 192 -26.38 13.33 -21.04
N PRO A 193 -27.30 14.27 -21.32
CA PRO A 193 -28.22 14.15 -22.44
C PRO A 193 -27.48 14.20 -23.79
N GLY A 194 -27.75 13.25 -24.69
CA GLY A 194 -27.15 13.18 -26.03
C GLY A 194 -25.89 12.30 -26.17
N THR A 195 -25.43 11.66 -25.09
CA THR A 195 -24.24 10.77 -25.12
C THR A 195 -24.49 9.40 -25.76
N SER A 196 -25.72 9.09 -26.15
CA SER A 196 -26.05 7.85 -26.89
C SER A 196 -25.26 7.72 -28.20
N GLN A 197 -24.76 8.83 -28.75
CA GLN A 197 -23.92 8.85 -29.95
C GLN A 197 -22.41 8.76 -29.65
N THR A 198 -22.00 8.92 -28.39
CA THR A 198 -20.60 8.85 -27.98
C THR A 198 -20.19 7.40 -27.73
N ARG A 199 -19.42 6.84 -28.66
CA ARG A 199 -18.80 5.53 -28.49
C ARG A 199 -17.55 5.65 -27.62
N VAL A 200 -17.52 4.94 -26.50
CA VAL A 200 -16.32 4.81 -25.66
C VAL A 200 -15.75 3.42 -25.90
N ILE A 201 -14.49 3.35 -26.27
CA ILE A 201 -13.70 2.12 -26.36
C ILE A 201 -12.82 2.11 -25.11
N LEU A 202 -13.08 1.18 -24.21
CA LEU A 202 -12.37 1.04 -22.94
C LEU A 202 -11.57 -0.27 -22.99
N GLU A 203 -10.25 -0.17 -22.96
CA GLU A 203 -9.33 -1.32 -22.93
C GLU A 203 -8.51 -1.23 -21.65
N LEU A 204 -8.83 -2.07 -20.66
CA LEU A 204 -8.24 -1.99 -19.32
C LEU A 204 -7.26 -3.13 -18.99
N ASP A 205 -6.76 -3.85 -19.99
CA ASP A 205 -5.83 -4.99 -19.84
C ASP A 205 -4.66 -4.70 -18.90
N ARG A 206 -4.00 -3.54 -19.05
CA ARG A 206 -2.87 -3.15 -18.20
C ARG A 206 -3.29 -2.89 -16.75
N THR A 207 -4.48 -2.38 -16.52
CA THR A 207 -5.03 -2.16 -15.19
C THR A 207 -5.41 -3.50 -14.53
N VAL A 208 -5.92 -4.44 -15.33
CA VAL A 208 -6.20 -5.82 -14.92
C VAL A 208 -4.90 -6.55 -14.51
N GLU A 209 -3.84 -6.44 -15.32
CA GLU A 209 -2.51 -7.00 -15.02
C GLU A 209 -1.95 -6.46 -13.70
N ASP A 210 -2.04 -5.14 -13.48
CA ASP A 210 -1.62 -4.51 -12.22
C ASP A 210 -2.40 -5.02 -11.01
N CYS A 211 -3.71 -5.25 -11.14
CA CYS A 211 -4.53 -5.83 -10.08
C CYS A 211 -4.10 -7.27 -9.77
N HIS A 212 -3.84 -8.08 -10.79
CA HIS A 212 -3.32 -9.45 -10.60
C HIS A 212 -1.94 -9.45 -9.92
N GLU A 213 -1.05 -8.53 -10.29
CA GLU A 213 0.26 -8.41 -9.65
C GLU A 213 0.13 -7.99 -8.17
N LEU A 214 -0.79 -7.08 -7.84
CA LEU A 214 -1.10 -6.74 -6.45
C LEU A 214 -1.63 -7.96 -5.68
N ILE A 215 -2.56 -8.73 -6.24
CA ILE A 215 -3.11 -9.94 -5.61
C ILE A 215 -1.99 -10.97 -5.38
N ARG A 216 -1.14 -11.21 -6.38
CA ARG A 216 -0.04 -12.19 -6.30
C ARG A 216 0.97 -11.81 -5.22
N THR A 217 1.39 -10.54 -5.18
CA THR A 217 2.38 -10.05 -4.23
C THR A 217 1.85 -10.02 -2.79
N THR A 218 0.58 -9.66 -2.60
CA THR A 218 -0.09 -9.65 -1.28
C THR A 218 -0.35 -11.05 -0.75
N THR A 219 -0.69 -12.01 -1.63
CA THR A 219 -0.85 -13.44 -1.27
C THR A 219 0.45 -14.00 -0.72
N ASN A 220 1.58 -13.76 -1.42
CA ASN A 220 2.89 -14.22 -0.95
C ASN A 220 3.32 -13.52 0.36
N GLY A 221 2.91 -12.28 0.55
CA GLY A 221 3.18 -11.49 1.76
C GLY A 221 2.22 -11.74 2.93
N ASN A 222 1.22 -12.63 2.80
CA ASN A 222 0.14 -12.86 3.78
C ASN A 222 -0.58 -11.57 4.22
N ARG A 223 -0.81 -10.64 3.27
CA ARG A 223 -1.48 -9.34 3.54
C ARG A 223 -2.91 -9.37 3.02
N LEU A 224 -3.82 -9.90 3.84
CA LEU A 224 -5.19 -10.17 3.42
C LEU A 224 -5.98 -8.92 3.06
N LEU A 225 -5.73 -7.79 3.74
CA LEU A 225 -6.44 -6.54 3.46
C LEU A 225 -6.19 -6.08 2.02
N GLN A 226 -4.92 -5.88 1.64
CA GLN A 226 -4.56 -5.45 0.28
C GLN A 226 -4.87 -6.52 -0.78
N GLN A 227 -4.82 -7.81 -0.41
CA GLN A 227 -5.25 -8.90 -1.30
C GLN A 227 -6.74 -8.78 -1.64
N THR A 228 -7.58 -8.56 -0.62
CA THR A 228 -9.02 -8.39 -0.80
C THR A 228 -9.34 -7.11 -1.57
N GLU A 229 -8.65 -6.00 -1.28
CA GLU A 229 -8.73 -4.76 -2.08
C GLU A 229 -8.38 -5.02 -3.55
N GLY A 230 -7.32 -5.81 -3.82
CA GLY A 230 -6.94 -6.19 -5.18
C GLY A 230 -8.06 -6.89 -5.95
N TYR A 231 -8.76 -7.83 -5.31
CA TYR A 231 -9.94 -8.48 -5.92
C TYR A 231 -11.11 -7.51 -6.13
N ILE A 232 -11.34 -6.58 -5.19
CA ILE A 232 -12.38 -5.54 -5.33
C ILE A 232 -12.06 -4.63 -6.52
N PHE A 233 -10.83 -4.14 -6.64
CA PHE A 233 -10.42 -3.30 -7.78
C PHE A 233 -10.52 -4.05 -9.10
N LEU A 234 -10.10 -5.32 -9.13
CA LEU A 234 -10.24 -6.18 -10.31
C LEU A 234 -11.71 -6.31 -10.75
N ALA A 235 -12.62 -6.58 -9.80
CA ALA A 235 -14.05 -6.66 -10.07
C ALA A 235 -14.61 -5.32 -10.56
N GLN A 236 -14.15 -4.19 -9.99
CA GLN A 236 -14.56 -2.85 -10.43
C GLN A 236 -14.12 -2.57 -11.87
N VAL A 237 -12.88 -2.90 -12.21
CA VAL A 237 -12.32 -2.74 -13.56
C VAL A 237 -13.15 -3.54 -14.57
N TYR A 238 -13.43 -4.82 -14.29
CA TYR A 238 -14.28 -5.64 -15.17
C TYR A 238 -15.69 -5.08 -15.32
N ALA A 239 -16.31 -4.58 -14.24
CA ALA A 239 -17.64 -3.98 -14.31
C ALA A 239 -17.67 -2.68 -15.13
N LEU A 240 -16.63 -1.85 -15.01
CA LEU A 240 -16.49 -0.60 -15.77
C LEU A 240 -16.27 -0.89 -17.27
N GLU A 241 -15.38 -1.83 -17.59
CA GLU A 241 -15.10 -2.27 -18.96
C GLU A 241 -16.31 -2.92 -19.63
N ARG A 242 -16.98 -3.83 -18.92
CA ARG A 242 -18.24 -4.45 -19.36
C ARG A 242 -19.26 -3.42 -19.83
N SER A 243 -19.37 -2.29 -19.14
CA SER A 243 -20.38 -1.27 -19.47
C SER A 243 -20.21 -0.61 -20.85
N GLN A 244 -19.00 -0.67 -21.43
CA GLN A 244 -18.69 -0.13 -22.75
C GLN A 244 -18.43 -1.22 -23.80
N SER A 245 -18.49 -2.48 -23.40
CA SER A 245 -18.16 -3.63 -24.25
C SER A 245 -19.40 -4.17 -25.01
N PRO A 246 -19.20 -4.80 -26.18
CA PRO A 246 -20.27 -5.52 -26.88
C PRO A 246 -20.83 -6.69 -26.06
N PRO A 247 -22.07 -7.16 -26.33
CA PRO A 247 -22.73 -8.20 -25.54
C PRO A 247 -21.92 -9.50 -25.34
N GLU A 248 -21.18 -9.93 -26.35
CA GLU A 248 -20.35 -11.15 -26.31
C GLU A 248 -19.23 -11.03 -25.26
N VAL A 249 -18.47 -9.94 -25.30
CA VAL A 249 -17.39 -9.65 -24.36
C VAL A 249 -17.95 -9.28 -22.97
N ALA A 250 -19.11 -8.61 -22.93
CA ALA A 250 -19.75 -8.21 -21.69
C ALA A 250 -20.15 -9.40 -20.81
N GLU A 251 -20.55 -10.53 -21.39
CA GLU A 251 -20.86 -11.75 -20.62
C GLU A 251 -19.60 -12.37 -20.01
N GLU A 252 -18.51 -12.46 -20.77
CA GLU A 252 -17.21 -12.94 -20.27
C GLU A 252 -16.69 -12.07 -19.12
N LEU A 253 -16.70 -10.74 -19.30
CA LEU A 253 -16.33 -9.78 -18.25
C LEU A 253 -17.24 -9.88 -17.01
N SER A 254 -18.52 -10.21 -17.19
CA SER A 254 -19.45 -10.46 -16.08
C SER A 254 -19.04 -11.67 -15.26
N GLN A 255 -18.61 -12.75 -15.92
CA GLN A 255 -18.15 -13.97 -15.26
C GLN A 255 -16.85 -13.71 -14.49
N HIS A 256 -15.89 -13.00 -15.08
CA HIS A 256 -14.66 -12.60 -14.40
C HIS A 256 -14.91 -11.66 -13.21
N CYS A 257 -15.83 -10.70 -13.35
CA CYS A 257 -16.25 -9.83 -12.25
C CYS A 257 -16.83 -10.63 -11.08
N ARG A 258 -17.76 -11.56 -11.35
CA ARG A 258 -18.35 -12.44 -10.32
C ARG A 258 -17.28 -13.31 -9.64
N ALA A 259 -16.38 -13.92 -10.40
CA ALA A 259 -15.31 -14.73 -9.85
C ALA A 259 -14.39 -13.92 -8.91
N ALA A 260 -14.05 -12.67 -9.27
CA ALA A 260 -13.28 -11.79 -8.40
C ALA A 260 -14.05 -11.39 -7.13
N LEU A 261 -15.35 -11.13 -7.23
CA LEU A 261 -16.21 -10.85 -6.08
C LEU A 261 -16.33 -12.04 -5.13
N ASP A 262 -16.46 -13.26 -5.67
CA ASP A 262 -16.53 -14.49 -4.87
C ASP A 262 -15.23 -14.70 -4.08
N GLN A 263 -14.07 -14.42 -4.69
CA GLN A 263 -12.78 -14.46 -3.97
C GLN A 263 -12.69 -13.40 -2.88
N ALA A 264 -13.08 -12.15 -3.16
CA ALA A 264 -13.10 -11.08 -2.16
C ALA A 264 -14.03 -11.42 -0.99
N GLN A 265 -15.23 -11.94 -1.29
CA GLN A 265 -16.21 -12.35 -0.28
C GLN A 265 -15.68 -13.52 0.57
N SER A 266 -15.11 -14.54 -0.05
CA SER A 266 -14.51 -15.68 0.65
C SER A 266 -13.40 -15.25 1.62
N LEU A 267 -12.56 -14.27 1.24
CA LEU A 267 -11.53 -13.72 2.13
C LEU A 267 -12.14 -12.95 3.31
N CYS A 268 -13.18 -12.16 3.05
CA CYS A 268 -13.92 -11.45 4.09
C CYS A 268 -14.58 -12.40 5.09
N ASP A 269 -15.24 -13.45 4.61
CA ASP A 269 -15.93 -14.44 5.44
C ASP A 269 -14.94 -15.27 6.27
N ALA A 270 -13.79 -15.61 5.69
CA ALA A 270 -12.75 -16.38 6.37
C ALA A 270 -12.05 -15.58 7.48
N ARG A 271 -11.85 -14.27 7.29
CA ARG A 271 -11.09 -13.42 8.22
C ARG A 271 -11.71 -12.03 8.44
N PRO A 272 -12.93 -11.92 9.00
CA PRO A 272 -13.65 -10.64 9.12
C PRO A 272 -12.87 -9.55 9.88
N ALA A 273 -12.09 -9.96 10.89
CA ALA A 273 -11.32 -9.02 11.70
C ALA A 273 -10.18 -8.33 10.93
N GLN A 274 -9.69 -8.92 9.83
CA GLN A 274 -8.58 -8.41 9.00
C GLN A 274 -9.07 -7.65 7.76
N THR A 275 -10.33 -7.85 7.36
CA THR A 275 -10.96 -7.24 6.17
C THR A 275 -12.08 -6.27 6.53
N ARG A 276 -12.04 -5.70 7.75
CA ARG A 276 -13.11 -4.83 8.27
C ARG A 276 -13.42 -3.69 7.33
N GLY A 277 -14.71 -3.45 7.13
CA GLY A 277 -15.20 -2.38 6.28
C GLY A 277 -15.10 -2.60 4.77
N LEU A 278 -14.60 -3.75 4.28
CA LEU A 278 -14.56 -4.08 2.85
C LEU A 278 -15.88 -4.65 2.31
N ALA A 279 -16.76 -5.14 3.18
CA ALA A 279 -18.05 -5.73 2.77
C ALA A 279 -18.93 -4.73 2.01
N GLU A 280 -18.96 -3.47 2.46
CA GLU A 280 -19.70 -2.39 1.78
C GLU A 280 -19.10 -2.07 0.39
N GLU A 281 -17.77 -2.14 0.25
CA GLU A 281 -17.10 -2.00 -1.04
C GLU A 281 -17.53 -3.11 -2.00
N ILE A 282 -17.53 -4.37 -1.55
CA ILE A 282 -17.99 -5.53 -2.34
C ILE A 282 -19.45 -5.36 -2.79
N ASP A 283 -20.34 -4.96 -1.89
CA ASP A 283 -21.76 -4.75 -2.22
C ASP A 283 -21.96 -3.57 -3.19
N GLY A 284 -21.12 -2.54 -3.11
CA GLY A 284 -21.06 -1.48 -4.10
C GLY A 284 -20.74 -2.00 -5.50
N VAL A 285 -19.76 -2.90 -5.62
CA VAL A 285 -19.40 -3.50 -6.92
C VAL A 285 -20.51 -4.39 -7.46
N LYS A 286 -21.19 -5.18 -6.61
CA LYS A 286 -22.35 -5.99 -7.03
C LYS A 286 -23.43 -5.10 -7.67
N LYS A 287 -23.76 -3.96 -7.04
CA LYS A 287 -24.72 -2.98 -7.59
C LYS A 287 -24.25 -2.35 -8.89
N MET A 288 -22.95 -2.11 -9.03
CA MET A 288 -22.36 -1.61 -10.27
C MET A 288 -22.46 -2.64 -11.40
N LEU A 289 -22.26 -3.94 -11.11
CA LEU A 289 -22.41 -5.02 -12.08
C LEU A 289 -23.86 -5.15 -12.59
N ASP A 290 -24.83 -4.97 -11.70
CA ASP A 290 -26.27 -4.99 -12.03
C ASP A 290 -26.72 -3.77 -12.87
N GLY A 291 -25.81 -2.83 -13.16
CA GLY A 291 -26.05 -1.70 -14.04
C GLY A 291 -26.79 -0.53 -13.38
N ALA A 292 -26.90 -0.53 -12.05
CA ALA A 292 -27.64 0.51 -11.32
C ALA A 292 -26.95 1.87 -11.38
N THR A 293 -25.67 1.95 -10.97
CA THR A 293 -24.86 3.17 -10.95
C THR A 293 -23.36 2.81 -10.90
N PHE A 294 -22.48 3.61 -11.52
CA PHE A 294 -21.02 3.52 -11.30
C PHE A 294 -20.59 4.22 -10.00
N TYR A 295 -21.38 4.06 -8.94
CA TYR A 295 -21.06 4.63 -7.64
C TYR A 295 -20.01 3.76 -6.94
N THR A 296 -18.81 4.29 -6.73
CA THR A 296 -17.80 3.62 -5.89
C THR A 296 -18.22 3.79 -4.43
N ALA A 297 -18.43 2.69 -3.70
CA ALA A 297 -18.72 2.77 -2.27
C ALA A 297 -17.63 3.60 -1.56
N VAL A 298 -18.06 4.58 -0.78
CA VAL A 298 -17.15 5.37 0.04
C VAL A 298 -16.71 4.55 1.24
N THR A 299 -15.50 4.83 1.73
CA THR A 299 -14.89 4.09 2.85
C THR A 299 -15.82 4.09 4.06
N SER A 300 -16.16 2.89 4.53
CA SER A 300 -16.99 2.66 5.71
C SER A 300 -16.35 3.20 7.00
N GLU A 301 -17.17 3.46 8.02
CA GLU A 301 -16.69 3.87 9.35
C GLU A 301 -15.71 2.84 9.94
N GLU A 302 -15.98 1.55 9.74
CA GLU A 302 -15.11 0.47 10.19
C GLU A 302 -13.72 0.55 9.55
N ARG A 303 -13.68 0.78 8.24
CA ARG A 303 -12.43 0.93 7.50
C ARG A 303 -11.70 2.22 7.91
N MET A 304 -12.44 3.30 8.17
CA MET A 304 -11.85 4.54 8.70
C MET A 304 -11.24 4.33 10.09
N ALA A 305 -11.87 3.54 10.95
CA ALA A 305 -11.31 3.19 12.26
C ALA A 305 -10.00 2.40 12.13
N VAL A 306 -9.89 1.50 11.14
CA VAL A 306 -8.62 0.81 10.83
C VAL A 306 -7.54 1.80 10.39
N ILE A 307 -7.86 2.73 9.49
CA ILE A 307 -6.91 3.76 9.03
C ILE A 307 -6.46 4.67 10.20
N GLN A 308 -7.38 5.05 11.08
CA GLN A 308 -7.05 5.82 12.29
C GLN A 308 -6.18 5.03 13.28
N ALA A 309 -6.38 3.72 13.39
CA ALA A 309 -5.51 2.86 14.19
C ALA A 309 -4.09 2.79 13.61
N MET A 310 -3.95 2.75 12.28
CA MET A 310 -2.64 2.81 11.60
C MET A 310 -1.91 4.14 11.86
N ALA A 311 -2.64 5.23 12.04
CA ALA A 311 -2.07 6.52 12.46
C ALA A 311 -1.37 6.42 13.83
N ARG A 312 -1.88 5.55 14.71
CA ARG A 312 -1.36 5.35 16.06
C ARG A 312 -0.28 4.27 16.13
N GLU A 313 -0.21 3.39 15.14
CA GLU A 313 0.73 2.26 15.05
C GLU A 313 2.18 2.69 15.35
N TYR A 314 2.57 3.89 14.90
CA TYR A 314 3.91 4.46 15.07
C TYR A 314 3.99 5.72 15.96
N ARG A 315 2.92 6.09 16.70
CA ARG A 315 2.85 7.34 17.49
C ARG A 315 2.99 7.16 19.01
N GLY A 316 3.29 5.95 19.49
CA GLY A 316 3.38 5.65 20.93
C GLY A 316 4.77 5.88 21.54
N THR A 317 4.80 6.27 22.81
CA THR A 317 5.97 6.12 23.72
C THR A 317 6.13 4.68 24.23
N GLY A 318 5.23 3.79 23.79
CA GLY A 318 5.21 2.39 24.16
C GLY A 318 6.35 1.57 23.57
N HIS A 319 6.46 0.34 24.03
CA HIS A 319 7.46 -0.60 23.57
C HIS A 319 7.08 -1.20 22.21
N TRP A 320 8.06 -1.35 21.34
CA TRP A 320 7.88 -1.94 20.01
C TRP A 320 8.03 -3.45 20.11
N TYR A 321 7.25 -4.18 19.32
CA TYR A 321 7.25 -5.63 19.27
C TYR A 321 7.12 -6.12 17.84
N HIS A 322 7.57 -7.34 17.57
CA HIS A 322 7.28 -8.08 16.36
C HIS A 322 6.30 -9.20 16.69
N CYS A 323 5.29 -9.38 15.84
CA CYS A 323 4.46 -10.59 15.89
C CYS A 323 5.31 -11.83 15.51
N PRO A 324 4.81 -13.06 15.70
CA PRO A 324 5.52 -14.28 15.30
C PRO A 324 5.97 -14.31 13.82
N ASN A 325 5.25 -13.58 12.95
CA ASN A 325 5.56 -13.45 11.53
C ASN A 325 6.42 -12.20 11.19
N GLY A 326 6.93 -11.48 12.20
CA GLY A 326 7.87 -10.36 11.99
C GLY A 326 7.25 -8.97 11.79
N HIS A 327 5.92 -8.83 11.64
CA HIS A 327 5.27 -7.51 11.52
C HIS A 327 5.46 -6.68 12.81
N PRO A 328 5.94 -5.42 12.72
CA PRO A 328 6.09 -4.56 13.86
C PRO A 328 4.73 -4.10 14.39
N PHE A 329 4.60 -3.93 15.69
CA PHE A 329 3.46 -3.29 16.33
C PHE A 329 3.91 -2.64 17.64
N THR A 330 3.10 -1.74 18.19
CA THR A 330 3.35 -1.09 19.47
C THR A 330 2.37 -1.57 20.53
N ILE A 331 2.83 -1.70 21.77
CA ILE A 331 1.94 -1.83 22.94
C ILE A 331 1.89 -0.45 23.59
N GLY A 332 0.76 0.24 23.40
CA GLY A 332 0.62 1.68 23.59
C GLY A 332 0.70 2.17 25.04
N GLU A 333 0.52 1.31 26.04
CA GLU A 333 0.62 1.69 27.46
C GLU A 333 1.94 1.19 28.07
N CYS A 334 2.59 2.07 28.85
CA CYS A 334 3.91 1.85 29.48
C CYS A 334 4.00 0.60 30.38
N GLY A 335 2.88 -0.08 30.66
CA GLY A 335 2.86 -1.34 31.40
C GLY A 335 3.37 -2.53 30.60
N GLY A 336 3.29 -2.56 29.27
CA GLY A 336 3.54 -3.79 28.50
C GLY A 336 2.27 -4.64 28.32
N ALA A 337 2.43 -5.91 27.89
CA ALA A 337 1.32 -6.71 27.38
C ALA A 337 0.27 -7.09 28.44
N MET A 338 -0.90 -6.44 28.40
CA MET A 338 -2.00 -6.66 29.35
C MET A 338 -3.31 -7.13 28.69
N GLN A 339 -3.40 -6.99 27.37
CA GLN A 339 -4.53 -7.45 26.58
C GLN A 339 -4.07 -8.36 25.45
N LEU A 340 -4.83 -9.44 25.21
CA LEU A 340 -4.67 -10.27 24.03
C LEU A 340 -5.26 -9.55 22.82
N ALA A 341 -4.53 -9.61 21.70
CA ALA A 341 -4.96 -9.05 20.43
C ALA A 341 -4.47 -9.93 19.28
N THR A 342 -4.80 -9.55 18.05
CA THR A 342 -4.32 -10.20 16.83
C THR A 342 -3.55 -9.20 15.98
N CYS A 343 -2.45 -9.65 15.37
CA CYS A 343 -1.71 -8.84 14.42
C CYS A 343 -2.65 -8.39 13.30
N PRO A 344 -2.77 -7.08 13.04
CA PRO A 344 -3.67 -6.59 11.99
C PRO A 344 -3.21 -6.97 10.59
N GLU A 345 -1.94 -7.35 10.42
CA GLU A 345 -1.38 -7.71 9.11
C GLU A 345 -1.57 -9.19 8.76
N CYS A 346 -1.35 -10.11 9.72
CA CYS A 346 -1.37 -11.56 9.44
C CYS A 346 -2.27 -12.38 10.36
N GLY A 347 -2.94 -11.75 11.33
CA GLY A 347 -3.82 -12.43 12.29
C GLY A 347 -3.13 -13.29 13.34
N ALA A 348 -1.80 -13.38 13.36
CA ALA A 348 -1.08 -14.09 14.42
C ALA A 348 -1.41 -13.48 15.80
N PRO A 349 -1.47 -14.29 16.88
CA PRO A 349 -1.73 -13.76 18.21
C PRO A 349 -0.63 -12.77 18.61
N VAL A 350 -1.03 -11.63 19.15
CA VAL A 350 -0.13 -10.58 19.68
C VAL A 350 -0.64 -10.07 21.03
N GLY A 351 0.11 -9.16 21.65
CA GLY A 351 -0.19 -8.70 23.00
C GLY A 351 0.13 -9.78 24.02
N GLY A 352 -0.70 -9.91 25.05
CA GLY A 352 -0.44 -10.82 26.18
C GLY A 352 -1.18 -10.43 27.45
N GLN A 353 -0.83 -11.05 28.57
CA GLN A 353 -1.43 -10.79 29.88
C GLN A 353 -0.33 -10.73 30.95
N ASN A 354 -0.57 -10.01 32.05
CA ASN A 354 0.37 -9.89 33.16
C ASN A 354 1.78 -9.48 32.72
N HIS A 355 1.87 -8.53 31.79
CA HIS A 355 3.12 -8.03 31.20
C HIS A 355 3.95 -9.07 30.45
N ARG A 356 3.37 -10.25 30.16
CA ARG A 356 3.99 -11.31 29.37
C ARG A 356 3.34 -11.39 28.01
N THR A 357 4.15 -11.28 26.97
CA THR A 357 3.68 -11.43 25.59
C THR A 357 3.35 -12.89 25.29
N VAL A 358 2.45 -13.10 24.32
CA VAL A 358 2.21 -14.43 23.75
C VAL A 358 3.47 -14.98 23.07
N GLU A 359 3.54 -16.31 22.94
CA GLU A 359 4.70 -17.00 22.35
C GLU A 359 4.99 -16.52 20.92
N GLY A 360 6.27 -16.38 20.59
CA GLY A 360 6.73 -15.87 19.28
C GLY A 360 6.71 -14.35 19.12
N VAL A 361 6.04 -13.61 20.01
CA VAL A 361 6.17 -12.15 20.05
C VAL A 361 7.52 -11.79 20.66
N THR A 362 8.27 -10.94 19.95
CA THR A 362 9.60 -10.48 20.40
C THR A 362 9.62 -8.96 20.53
N ARG A 363 10.25 -8.45 21.59
CA ARG A 363 10.42 -7.00 21.78
C ARG A 363 11.43 -6.48 20.76
N ALA A 364 11.04 -5.45 20.01
CA ALA A 364 11.86 -4.78 19.02
C ALA A 364 12.65 -3.64 19.69
N THR A 365 13.58 -4.03 20.58
CA THR A 365 14.42 -3.09 21.34
C THR A 365 15.27 -2.19 20.44
N ASP A 366 15.52 -2.64 19.20
CA ASP A 366 16.18 -1.90 18.13
C ASP A 366 15.30 -0.80 17.53
N LEU A 367 13.98 -0.93 17.52
CA LEU A 367 13.06 0.13 17.09
C LEU A 367 12.93 1.19 18.19
N GLU A 368 12.66 0.77 19.44
CA GLU A 368 12.44 1.68 20.59
C GLU A 368 13.56 2.69 20.81
N ARG A 369 14.80 2.22 20.74
CA ARG A 369 16.00 3.02 21.02
C ARG A 369 16.24 4.13 19.99
N ASP A 370 15.92 3.83 18.73
CA ASP A 370 16.14 4.72 17.60
C ASP A 370 15.00 5.77 17.50
N PHE A 371 13.77 5.41 17.88
CA PHE A 371 12.63 6.33 17.97
C PHE A 371 12.77 7.40 19.06
N ALA A 372 13.36 7.06 20.21
CA ALA A 372 13.60 8.01 21.30
C ALA A 372 14.54 9.18 20.89
N GLN A 373 15.29 9.02 19.79
CA GLN A 373 16.24 10.01 19.26
C GLN A 373 15.72 10.78 18.04
N LEU A 374 14.66 10.28 17.40
CA LEU A 374 13.88 11.03 16.42
C LEU A 374 13.01 12.04 17.17
N ARG A 375 13.59 13.21 17.50
CA ARG A 375 12.77 14.39 17.79
C ARG A 375 11.96 14.71 16.53
N LEU A 376 10.68 14.35 16.54
CA LEU A 376 9.66 14.95 15.67
C LEU A 376 9.51 16.43 16.02
#